data_AF-A0A945AJN4-F1
#
_entry.id   AF-A0A945AJN4-F1
#
_cell.length_a   1.000
_cell.length_b   1.000
_cell.length_c   1.000
_cell.angle_alpha   90.00
_cell.angle_beta   90.00
_cell.angle_gamma   90.00
#
_symmetry.space_group_name_H-M   'P 1'
#
loop_
_entity.id
_entity.type
_entity.pdbx_description
1 polymer ?
#
loop_
_entity_poly.entity_id
_entity_poly.type
_entity_poly.pdbx_seq_one_letter_code
_entity_poly.pdbx_strand_id
1 'polypeptide(L)' 'MSEKLPIIDLSSFQNSTADERAKIAKNVDEICRSIGFLIIENHGVPQDIKSDAWHAAKSFFEQASDVK' A
#
# COMPACT_ATOMS: atom_id res chain seq x y z
N MET A 1 -9.88 15.51 -16.17
CA MET A 1 -10.34 14.20 -15.69
C MET A 1 -9.44 13.81 -14.53
N SER A 2 -9.98 13.32 -13.41
CA SER A 2 -9.14 12.86 -12.30
C SER A 2 -8.51 11.53 -12.71
N GLU A 3 -7.20 11.50 -12.92
CA GLU A 3 -6.48 10.23 -13.06
C GLU A 3 -6.54 9.49 -11.73
N LYS A 4 -7.27 8.37 -11.70
CA LYS A 4 -7.28 7.50 -10.53
C LYS A 4 -5.99 6.69 -10.53
N LEU A 5 -5.28 6.68 -9.39
CA LEU A 5 -4.13 5.82 -9.21
C LEU A 5 -4.53 4.35 -9.38
N PRO A 6 -3.69 3.52 -10.03
CA PRO A 6 -3.93 2.09 -10.12
C PRO A 6 -4.07 1.46 -8.74
N ILE A 7 -5.06 0.58 -8.58
CA ILE A 7 -5.27 -0.21 -7.35
C ILE A 7 -4.88 -1.66 -7.64
N ILE A 8 -4.08 -2.26 -6.77
CA ILE A 8 -3.67 -3.66 -6.83
C ILE A 8 -4.15 -4.39 -5.57
N ASP A 9 -4.96 -5.43 -5.76
CA ASP A 9 -5.32 -6.36 -4.68
C ASP A 9 -4.20 -7.38 -4.48
N LEU A 10 -3.48 -7.29 -3.35
CA LEU A 10 -2.38 -8.21 -3.05
C LEU A 10 -2.87 -9.63 -2.71
N SER A 11 -4.08 -9.78 -2.17
CA SER A 11 -4.65 -11.10 -1.88
C SER A 11 -4.93 -11.89 -3.17
N SER A 12 -5.33 -11.19 -4.23
CA SER A 12 -5.48 -11.77 -5.57
C SER A 12 -4.14 -12.31 -6.09
N PHE A 13 -3.03 -11.59 -5.86
CA PHE A 13 -1.69 -12.08 -6.19
C PHE A 13 -1.30 -13.32 -5.37
N GLN A 14 -1.50 -13.29 -4.06
CA GLN A 14 -1.10 -14.39 -3.16
C GLN A 14 -1.85 -15.70 -3.46
N ASN A 15 -3.14 -15.61 -3.77
CA ASN A 15 -4.03 -16.75 -4.00
C ASN A 15 -4.10 -17.21 -5.47
N SER A 16 -3.32 -16.59 -6.36
CA SER A 16 -3.36 -16.87 -7.81
C SER A 16 -2.54 -18.09 -8.24
N THR A 17 -2.93 -18.66 -9.39
CA THR A 17 -2.08 -19.58 -10.16
C THR A 17 -0.81 -18.89 -10.65
N ALA A 18 0.19 -19.66 -11.11
CA ALA A 18 1.45 -19.10 -11.60
C ALA A 18 1.26 -18.12 -12.77
N ASP A 19 0.37 -18.44 -13.72
CA ASP A 19 0.12 -17.60 -14.90
C ASP A 19 -0.58 -16.29 -14.55
N GLU A 20 -1.56 -16.34 -13.65
CA GLU A 20 -2.26 -15.15 -13.15
C GLU A 20 -1.31 -14.26 -12.35
N ARG A 21 -0.47 -14.87 -11.51
CA ARG A 21 0.58 -14.18 -10.76
C ARG A 21 1.53 -13.43 -11.68
N ALA A 22 1.96 -14.06 -12.77
CA ALA A 22 2.83 -13.45 -13.76
C ALA A 22 2.17 -12.25 -14.45
N LYS A 23 0.87 -12.32 -14.75
CA LYS A 23 0.11 -11.19 -15.31
C LYS A 23 0.03 -10.01 -14.34
N ILE A 24 -0.29 -10.28 -13.07
CA ILE A 24 -0.34 -9.24 -12.03
C ILE A 24 1.04 -8.60 -11.84
N ALA A 25 2.11 -9.41 -11.77
CA ALA A 25 3.48 -8.92 -11.65
C ALA A 25 3.88 -8.03 -12.84
N LYS A 26 3.53 -8.43 -14.07
CA LYS A 26 3.79 -7.63 -15.27
C LYS A 26 3.06 -6.28 -15.21
N ASN A 27 1.80 -6.27 -14.80
CA ASN A 27 1.03 -5.03 -14.64
C ASN A 27 1.68 -4.09 -13.59
N VAL A 28 2.14 -4.64 -12.46
CA VAL A 28 2.87 -3.86 -11.45
C VAL A 28 4.18 -3.28 -12.00
N ASP A 29 4.96 -4.05 -12.77
CA ASP A 29 6.18 -3.55 -13.43
C ASP A 29 5.87 -2.39 -14.39
N GLU A 30 4.82 -2.51 -15.21
CA GLU A 30 4.38 -1.46 -16.13
C GLU A 30 3.95 -0.18 -15.38
N ILE A 31 3.20 -0.31 -14.29
CA ILE A 31 2.79 0.83 -13.44
C ILE A 31 4.02 1.52 -12.84
N CYS A 32 4.96 0.75 -12.28
CA CYS A 32 6.17 1.28 -11.67
C CYS A 32 7.09 1.99 -12.67
N ARG A 33 7.10 1.57 -13.95
CA ARG A 33 7.88 2.22 -15.02
C ARG A 33 7.22 3.46 -15.61
N SER A 34 5.91 3.61 -15.46
CA SER A 34 5.14 4.69 -16.08
C SER A 34 4.72 5.75 -15.07
N ILE A 35 3.67 5.48 -14.29
CA ILE A 35 3.10 6.41 -13.30
C ILE A 35 3.98 6.48 -12.05
N GLY A 36 4.61 5.36 -11.68
CA GLY A 36 5.47 5.25 -10.48
C GLY A 36 4.71 5.19 -9.15
N PHE A 37 3.37 5.25 -9.18
CA PHE A 37 2.51 5.19 -8.00
C PHE A 37 1.38 4.18 -8.19
N LEU A 38 1.08 3.46 -7.11
CA LEU A 38 -0.07 2.56 -7.00
C LEU A 38 -0.60 2.54 -5.57
N ILE A 39 -1.85 2.11 -5.42
CA ILE A 39 -2.49 1.80 -4.14
C ILE A 39 -2.54 0.28 -4.03
N ILE A 40 -2.20 -0.27 -2.86
CA ILE A 40 -2.36 -1.69 -2.58
C ILE A 40 -3.55 -1.87 -1.64
N GLU A 41 -4.47 -2.74 -2.01
CA GLU A 41 -5.58 -3.21 -1.17
C GLU A 41 -5.33 -4.66 -0.74
N ASN A 42 -6.01 -5.08 0.34
CA ASN A 42 -5.89 -6.43 0.90
C ASN A 42 -4.42 -6.86 1.11
N HIS A 43 -3.56 -5.91 1.51
CA HIS A 43 -2.12 -6.12 1.72
C HIS A 43 -1.80 -7.00 2.94
N GLY A 44 -2.82 -7.41 3.71
CA GLY A 44 -2.67 -8.31 4.86
C GLY A 44 -2.12 -7.66 6.13
N VAL A 45 -1.93 -6.33 6.16
CA VAL A 45 -1.53 -5.64 7.40
C VAL A 45 -2.78 -5.46 8.27
N PRO A 46 -2.78 -6.00 9.51
CA PRO A 46 -3.91 -5.89 10.42
C PRO A 46 -4.32 -4.45 10.74
N GLN A 47 -5.61 -4.25 11.04
CA GLN A 47 -6.18 -2.92 11.28
C GLN A 47 -5.66 -2.27 12.56
N ASP A 48 -5.44 -3.06 13.61
CA ASP A 48 -4.83 -2.67 14.88
C ASP A 48 -3.41 -2.13 14.66
N ILE A 49 -2.57 -2.83 13.89
CA ILE A 49 -1.21 -2.36 13.56
C ILE A 49 -1.23 -0.99 12.86
N LYS A 50 -2.14 -0.79 11.90
CA LYS A 50 -2.28 0.52 11.24
C LYS A 50 -2.76 1.60 12.24
N SER A 51 -3.73 1.26 13.08
CA SER A 51 -4.25 2.15 14.11
C SER A 51 -3.15 2.57 15.08
N ASP A 52 -2.36 1.62 15.57
CA ASP A 52 -1.30 1.88 16.54
C ASP A 52 -0.18 2.73 15.93
N ALA A 53 0.17 2.51 14.67
CA ALA A 53 1.11 3.36 13.95
C ALA A 53 0.63 4.81 13.86
N TRP A 54 -0.67 5.02 13.54
CA TRP A 54 -1.26 6.35 13.53
C TRP A 54 -1.29 7.00 14.92
N HIS A 55 -1.64 6.24 15.97
CA HIS A 55 -1.62 6.74 17.34
C HIS A 55 -0.22 7.13 17.77
N ALA A 56 0.78 6.28 17.52
CA ALA A 56 2.17 6.56 17.87
C ALA A 56 2.70 7.82 17.16
N ALA A 57 2.45 7.95 15.85
CA ALA A 57 2.83 9.15 15.10
C ALA A 57 2.16 10.41 15.68
N LYS A 58 0.86 10.33 15.97
CA LYS A 58 0.12 11.44 16.57
C LYS A 58 0.69 11.83 17.94
N SER A 59 0.87 10.86 18.84
CA SER A 59 1.44 11.09 20.17
C SER A 59 2.85 11.65 20.13
N PHE A 60 3.65 11.29 19.12
CA PHE A 60 4.98 11.90 18.91
C PHE A 60 4.85 13.38 18.53
N PHE A 61 4.04 13.70 17.53
CA PHE A 61 3.92 15.07 17.04
C PHE A 61 3.13 16.02 17.94
N GLU A 62 2.37 15.50 18.91
CA GLU A 62 1.72 16.27 19.97
C GLU A 62 2.68 16.73 21.09
N GLN A 63 3.90 16.18 21.15
CA GLN A 63 4.91 16.63 22.10
C GLN A 63 5.42 18.03 21.76
N ALA A 64 5.88 18.75 22.79
CA ALA A 64 6.52 20.04 22.61
C ALA A 64 7.79 19.89 21.75
N SER A 65 8.15 20.93 20.99
CA SER A 65 9.23 20.85 20.00
C SER A 65 10.62 20.62 20.60
N ASP A 66 10.80 20.95 21.87
CA ASP A 66 12.00 20.72 22.67
C ASP A 66 12.08 19.30 23.27
N VAL A 67 10.95 18.57 23.25
CA VAL A 67 10.86 17.18 23.69
C VAL A 67 11.06 16.20 22.54
N LYS A 68 10.69 16.58 21.30
CA LYS A 68 10.78 15.74 20.11
C LYS A 68 12.09 15.86 19.34
#